data_AF-A0A496UX07-F1
#
_entry.id   AF-A0A496UX07-F1
#
_cell.length_a   1.000
_cell.length_b   1.000
_cell.length_c   1.000
_cell.angle_alpha   90.00
_cell.angle_beta   90.00
_cell.angle_gamma   90.00
#
_symmetry.space_group_name_H-M   'P 1'
#
loop_
_entity.id
_entity.type
_entity.pdbx_description
1 polymer ?
#
loop_
_entity_poly.entity_id
_entity_poly.type
_entity_poly.pdbx_seq_one_letter_code
_entity_poly.pdbx_strand_id
1 'polypeptide(L)'
;MKTVLYLKGSEKGFKNLKRLHETGELTTLLGYNILDISEERVKPIFRRRALFQTFRDAFSAQTWRIGWAISAVLAVSLTLVFWPSENKIDTTFQTIYANKTAEMAEELRDVQFSWEAVDDANVFAFSQGGEASAEAAKAFGAGLWTARESLLETRDITLPTPLLPPTPEDSWLKTEWAPYFDLGRWTLLLWTASEFPDERAKSFWDQQRAIFDDFNATFEARLATDNEAKKVRHQLNSRVKPHLEKLPAPDKPESYDELAVNLEKMMDFLSIFR
;
A
#
# COMPACT_ATOMS: atom_id res chain seq x y z
N MET A 1 -13.46 36.06 -0.07
CA MET A 1 -13.43 34.58 -0.16
C MET A 1 -12.40 34.23 -1.23
N LYS A 2 -11.39 33.40 -0.93
CA LYS A 2 -10.31 33.07 -1.87
C LYS A 2 -10.61 31.70 -2.48
N THR A 3 -10.64 31.61 -3.81
CA THR A 3 -10.90 30.36 -4.54
C THR A 3 -9.62 29.94 -5.23
N VAL A 4 -9.14 28.74 -4.91
CA VAL A 4 -7.97 28.12 -5.56
C VAL A 4 -8.51 26.98 -6.42
N LEU A 5 -8.16 26.99 -7.71
CA LEU A 5 -8.63 26.00 -8.67
C LEU A 5 -7.50 25.03 -8.98
N TYR A 6 -7.72 23.73 -8.73
CA TYR A 6 -6.77 22.66 -9.07
C TYR A 6 -7.25 21.96 -10.33
N LEU A 7 -6.39 21.89 -11.36
CA LEU A 7 -6.70 21.29 -12.65
C LEU A 7 -5.69 20.16 -12.94
N LYS A 8 -6.19 19.04 -13.46
CA LYS A 8 -5.35 17.92 -13.95
C LYS A 8 -5.47 17.87 -15.47
N GLY A 9 -4.34 17.89 -16.19
CA GLY A 9 -4.34 17.94 -17.65
C GLY A 9 -2.96 17.78 -18.28
N SER A 10 -2.91 17.70 -19.61
CA SER A 10 -1.65 17.59 -20.36
C SER A 10 -0.87 18.91 -20.36
N GLU A 11 0.45 18.84 -20.56
CA GLU A 11 1.35 20.02 -20.61
C GLU A 11 0.86 21.08 -21.63
N LYS A 12 0.33 20.63 -22.77
CA LYS A 12 -0.27 21.51 -23.79
C LYS A 12 -1.53 22.21 -23.26
N GLY A 13 -2.34 21.53 -22.46
CA GLY A 13 -3.50 22.11 -21.79
C GLY A 13 -3.11 23.18 -20.77
N PHE A 14 -2.07 22.92 -19.97
CA PHE A 14 -1.54 23.90 -19.01
C PHE A 14 -0.97 25.14 -19.70
N LYS A 15 -0.20 24.98 -20.78
CA LYS A 15 0.32 26.12 -21.56
C LYS A 15 -0.81 26.98 -22.12
N ASN A 16 -1.89 26.36 -22.61
CA ASN A 16 -3.06 27.09 -23.08
C ASN A 16 -3.78 27.82 -21.94
N LEU A 17 -4.00 27.17 -20.79
CA LEU A 17 -4.63 27.78 -19.61
C LEU A 17 -3.82 28.96 -19.06
N LYS A 18 -2.50 28.80 -18.96
CA LYS A 18 -1.60 29.88 -18.54
C LYS A 18 -1.65 31.06 -19.50
N ARG A 19 -1.64 30.82 -20.81
CA ARG A 19 -1.83 31.87 -21.81
C ARG A 19 -3.14 32.62 -21.61
N LEU A 20 -4.25 31.90 -21.42
CA LEU A 20 -5.58 32.49 -21.20
C LEU A 20 -5.64 33.32 -19.91
N HIS A 21 -4.91 32.92 -18.86
CA HIS A 21 -4.80 33.65 -17.62
C HIS A 21 -4.01 34.94 -17.79
N GLU A 22 -2.85 34.87 -18.44
CA GLU A 22 -1.99 36.03 -18.74
C GLU A 22 -2.67 37.05 -19.66
N THR A 23 -3.55 36.61 -20.57
CA THR A 23 -4.34 37.51 -21.43
C THR A 23 -5.62 38.04 -20.78
N GLY A 24 -5.98 37.57 -19.59
CA GLY A 24 -7.24 37.93 -18.90
C GLY A 24 -8.51 37.32 -19.52
N GLU A 25 -8.38 36.53 -20.59
CA GLU A 25 -9.49 35.81 -21.22
C GLU A 25 -10.11 34.78 -20.27
N LEU A 26 -9.28 34.16 -19.42
CA LEU A 26 -9.72 33.16 -18.45
C LEU A 26 -10.65 33.75 -17.37
N THR A 27 -10.37 34.98 -16.93
CA THR A 27 -11.22 35.71 -15.99
C THR A 27 -12.58 36.04 -16.62
N THR A 28 -12.57 36.39 -17.90
CA THR A 28 -13.81 36.69 -18.66
C THR A 28 -14.67 35.43 -18.83
N LEU A 29 -14.03 34.27 -19.03
CA LEU A 29 -14.71 32.98 -19.18
C LEU A 29 -15.33 32.47 -17.87
N LEU A 30 -14.66 32.68 -16.74
CA LEU A 30 -15.08 32.11 -15.45
C LEU A 30 -15.87 33.07 -14.57
N GLY A 31 -15.81 34.39 -14.84
CA GLY A 31 -16.53 35.41 -14.08
C GLY A 31 -15.90 35.76 -12.72
N TYR A 32 -14.68 35.28 -12.45
CA TYR A 32 -13.92 35.61 -11.24
C TYR A 32 -12.41 35.62 -11.49
N ASN A 33 -11.67 36.38 -10.67
CA ASN A 33 -10.23 36.55 -10.79
C ASN A 33 -9.49 35.31 -10.25
N ILE A 34 -8.72 34.66 -11.12
CA ILE A 34 -7.75 33.64 -10.74
C ILE A 34 -6.44 34.32 -10.39
N LEU A 35 -5.90 34.04 -9.20
CA LEU A 35 -4.68 34.69 -8.71
C LEU A 35 -3.40 34.07 -9.27
N ASP A 36 -3.41 32.75 -9.50
CA ASP A 36 -2.23 32.04 -9.99
C ASP A 36 -2.62 30.69 -10.63
N ILE A 37 -1.79 30.22 -11.57
CA ILE A 37 -1.87 28.89 -12.18
C ILE A 37 -0.49 28.25 -12.02
N SER A 38 -0.39 27.31 -11.07
CA SER A 38 0.84 26.54 -10.87
C SER A 38 0.78 25.22 -11.63
N GLU A 39 1.86 24.91 -12.37
CA GLU A 39 2.05 23.63 -13.03
C GLU A 39 2.67 22.65 -12.02
N GLU A 40 1.86 21.76 -11.44
CA GLU A 40 2.39 20.58 -10.76
C GLU A 40 2.81 19.55 -11.82
N ARG A 41 4.10 19.54 -12.17
CA ARG A 41 4.66 18.40 -12.89
C ARG A 41 4.59 17.19 -11.99
N VAL A 42 3.67 16.28 -12.30
CA VAL A 42 3.62 14.94 -11.72
C VAL A 42 4.91 14.22 -12.14
N LYS A 43 5.92 14.28 -11.29
CA LYS A 43 6.92 13.21 -11.15
C LYS A 43 6.36 12.22 -10.14
N PRO A 44 6.53 10.91 -10.35
CA PRO A 44 5.88 9.90 -9.52
C PRO A 44 6.34 10.06 -8.06
N ILE A 45 5.33 10.20 -7.19
CA ILE A 45 5.29 9.79 -5.78
C ILE A 45 6.18 10.57 -4.77
N PHE A 46 7.14 11.39 -5.19
CA PHE A 46 8.18 11.85 -4.26
C PHE A 46 7.95 13.13 -3.43
N ARG A 47 6.73 13.70 -3.29
CA ARG A 47 6.59 14.99 -2.56
C ARG A 47 5.30 15.31 -1.79
N ARG A 48 4.45 14.34 -1.43
CA ARG A 48 3.28 14.64 -0.59
C ARG A 48 3.63 14.98 0.88
N ARG A 49 4.71 14.42 1.44
CA ARG A 49 5.11 14.67 2.85
C ARG A 49 5.56 16.09 3.17
N ALA A 50 6.23 16.81 2.25
CA ALA A 50 6.75 18.15 2.52
C ALA A 50 5.63 19.21 2.66
N LEU A 51 4.56 19.06 1.87
CA LEU A 51 3.36 19.90 1.97
C LEU A 51 2.65 19.66 3.31
N PHE A 52 2.56 18.41 3.75
CA PHE A 52 1.85 18.07 4.99
C PHE A 52 2.59 18.45 6.26
N GLN A 53 3.94 18.37 6.32
CA GLN A 53 4.70 18.92 7.46
C GLN A 53 4.45 20.43 7.61
N THR A 54 4.41 21.16 6.50
CA THR A 54 4.10 22.59 6.50
C THR A 54 2.65 22.86 6.96
N PHE A 55 1.70 21.99 6.61
CA PHE A 55 0.30 22.08 7.09
C PHE A 55 0.16 21.69 8.57
N ARG A 56 0.84 20.65 9.04
CA ARG A 56 0.85 20.22 10.45
C ARG A 56 1.43 21.32 11.35
N ASP A 57 2.51 21.95 10.91
CA ASP A 57 3.13 23.06 11.65
C ASP A 57 2.23 24.31 11.63
N ALA A 58 1.50 24.56 10.53
CA ALA A 58 0.52 25.64 10.45
C ALA A 58 -0.73 25.42 11.33
N PHE A 59 -1.18 24.16 11.51
CA PHE A 59 -2.33 23.83 12.36
C PHE A 59 -1.94 23.69 13.85
N SER A 60 -0.72 23.25 14.15
CA SER A 60 -0.21 23.19 15.54
C SER A 60 0.06 24.57 16.14
N ALA A 61 0.32 25.58 15.30
CA ALA A 61 0.44 26.98 15.74
C ALA A 61 -0.89 27.63 16.14
N GLN A 62 -2.04 26.98 15.91
CA GLN A 62 -3.36 27.59 16.10
C GLN A 62 -4.34 26.71 16.89
N THR A 63 -3.89 26.10 18.00
CA THR A 63 -4.79 25.48 18.98
C THR A 63 -4.33 25.76 20.42
N TRP A 64 -4.46 27.02 20.85
CA TRP A 64 -4.61 27.33 22.28
C TRP A 64 -6.04 27.78 22.54
N ARG A 65 -6.71 27.07 23.45
CA ARG A 65 -8.08 27.22 23.98
C ARG A 65 -9.20 26.54 23.17
N ILE A 66 -9.57 25.34 23.63
CA ILE A 66 -10.92 24.85 24.04
C ILE A 66 -10.61 23.42 24.55
N GLY A 67 -10.71 23.08 25.83
CA GLY A 67 -11.95 23.03 26.60
C GLY A 67 -12.47 21.58 26.57
N TRP A 68 -12.25 20.84 27.65
CA TRP A 68 -12.53 19.41 27.84
C TRP A 68 -13.93 18.94 27.39
N ALA A 69 -13.99 17.78 26.72
CA ALA A 69 -15.11 16.85 26.80
C ALA A 69 -14.65 15.42 26.42
N ILE A 70 -14.27 14.64 27.43
CA ILE A 70 -14.10 13.18 27.36
C ILE A 70 -15.48 12.56 27.61
N SER A 71 -15.97 11.73 26.68
CA SER A 71 -16.97 10.63 26.82
C SER A 71 -17.57 10.35 25.42
N ALA A 72 -17.76 9.15 24.89
CA ALA A 72 -17.69 7.81 25.41
C ALA A 72 -17.42 6.85 24.22
N VAL A 73 -16.40 6.00 24.36
CA VAL A 73 -16.19 4.83 23.51
C VAL A 73 -16.88 3.67 24.23
N LEU A 74 -17.98 3.17 23.69
CA LEU A 74 -18.57 1.90 24.12
C LEU A 74 -19.06 1.11 22.91
N ALA A 75 -18.19 0.19 22.50
CA ALA A 75 -18.51 -1.18 22.14
C ALA A 75 -19.68 -1.38 21.17
N VAL A 76 -19.42 -1.17 19.88
CA VAL A 76 -20.11 -1.98 18.85
C VAL A 76 -19.33 -3.27 18.70
N SER A 77 -19.86 -4.28 19.36
CA SER A 77 -19.54 -5.70 19.27
C SER A 77 -19.44 -6.18 17.81
N LEU A 78 -18.20 -6.29 17.32
CA LEU A 78 -17.86 -7.22 16.26
C LEU A 78 -17.73 -8.60 16.91
N THR A 79 -18.73 -9.45 16.67
CA THR A 79 -18.61 -10.90 16.88
C THR A 79 -17.58 -11.44 15.90
N LEU A 80 -16.30 -11.28 16.25
CA LEU A 80 -15.22 -12.04 15.65
C LEU A 80 -15.45 -13.50 16.01
N VAL A 81 -15.87 -14.26 15.00
CA VAL A 81 -15.89 -15.71 15.03
C VAL A 81 -14.50 -16.17 15.48
N PHE A 82 -14.46 -16.79 16.65
CA PHE A 82 -13.28 -17.40 17.25
C PHE A 82 -12.58 -18.32 16.25
N TRP A 83 -11.36 -17.96 15.86
CA TRP A 83 -10.39 -18.89 15.27
C TRP A 83 -9.09 -18.83 16.07
N PRO A 84 -8.80 -19.83 16.93
CA PRO A 84 -7.58 -19.85 17.72
C PRO A 84 -6.47 -20.54 16.93
N SER A 85 -5.86 -19.80 16.02
CA SER A 85 -4.42 -19.94 15.77
C SER A 85 -3.86 -18.54 15.77
N GLU A 86 -2.90 -18.25 16.66
CA GLU A 86 -2.19 -16.96 16.69
C GLU A 86 -1.37 -16.80 15.40
N ASN A 87 -2.04 -16.50 14.29
CA ASN A 87 -1.37 -16.15 13.06
C ASN A 87 -0.76 -14.76 13.30
N LYS A 88 0.58 -14.70 13.34
CA LYS A 88 1.33 -13.45 13.58
C LYS A 88 0.94 -12.34 12.59
N ILE A 89 0.52 -12.70 11.37
CA ILE A 89 0.03 -11.76 10.35
C ILE A 89 -1.30 -11.12 10.78
N ASP A 90 -2.18 -11.87 11.45
CA ASP A 90 -3.45 -11.33 11.95
C ASP A 90 -3.20 -10.34 13.09
N THR A 91 -2.20 -10.58 13.95
CA THR A 91 -1.78 -9.59 14.95
C THR A 91 -1.25 -8.31 14.29
N THR A 92 -0.44 -8.42 13.24
CA THR A 92 0.00 -7.26 12.44
C THR A 92 -1.18 -6.50 11.86
N PHE A 93 -2.15 -7.22 11.26
CA PHE A 93 -3.38 -6.63 10.74
C PHE A 93 -4.16 -5.88 11.83
N GLN A 94 -4.45 -6.51 12.96
CA GLN A 94 -5.20 -5.88 14.06
C GLN A 94 -4.50 -4.63 14.58
N THR A 95 -3.16 -4.65 14.64
CA THR A 95 -2.37 -3.49 15.08
C THR A 95 -2.47 -2.32 14.10
N ILE A 96 -2.41 -2.59 12.79
CA ILE A 96 -2.59 -1.56 11.75
C ILE A 96 -4.03 -1.06 11.75
N TYR A 97 -5.00 -1.97 11.79
CA TYR A 97 -6.42 -1.66 11.76
C TYR A 97 -6.86 -0.79 12.94
N ALA A 98 -6.38 -1.08 14.16
CA ALA A 98 -6.66 -0.29 15.35
C ALA A 98 -6.17 1.17 15.27
N ASN A 99 -5.20 1.46 14.40
CA ASN A 99 -4.64 2.79 14.17
C ASN A 99 -4.99 3.33 12.76
N LYS A 100 -5.97 2.73 12.07
CA LYS A 100 -6.31 3.13 10.71
C LYS A 100 -6.85 4.56 10.67
N THR A 101 -6.27 5.38 9.80
CA THR A 101 -6.72 6.75 9.53
C THR A 101 -7.52 6.84 8.22
N ALA A 102 -8.23 7.95 8.01
CA ALA A 102 -8.90 8.20 6.73
C ALA A 102 -7.89 8.31 5.57
N GLU A 103 -6.74 8.95 5.81
CA GLU A 103 -5.63 9.06 4.86
C GLU A 103 -5.10 7.68 4.44
N MET A 104 -4.86 6.79 5.42
CA MET A 104 -4.46 5.41 5.14
C MET A 104 -5.49 4.70 4.26
N ALA A 105 -6.79 4.89 4.52
CA ALA A 105 -7.85 4.30 3.71
C ALA A 105 -7.94 4.91 2.30
N GLU A 106 -7.64 6.19 2.12
CA GLU A 106 -7.58 6.82 0.80
C GLU A 106 -6.39 6.31 -0.01
N GLU A 107 -5.19 6.32 0.57
CA GLU A 107 -3.99 5.82 -0.11
C GLU A 107 -4.12 4.33 -0.42
N LEU A 108 -4.70 3.51 0.47
CA LEU A 108 -5.00 2.10 0.17
C LEU A 108 -5.95 1.91 -1.01
N ARG A 109 -6.90 2.82 -1.26
CA ARG A 109 -7.78 2.75 -2.45
C ARG A 109 -7.04 3.15 -3.73
N ASP A 110 -6.06 4.03 -3.60
CA ASP A 110 -5.24 4.52 -4.71
C ASP A 110 -4.11 3.55 -5.10
N VAL A 111 -3.77 2.58 -4.24
CA VAL A 111 -2.86 1.48 -4.57
C VAL A 111 -3.47 0.64 -5.69
N GLN A 112 -2.89 0.75 -6.88
CA GLN A 112 -3.24 -0.06 -8.05
C GLN A 112 -2.18 -1.12 -8.30
N PHE A 113 -2.58 -2.39 -8.33
CA PHE A 113 -1.65 -3.47 -8.61
C PHE A 113 -1.48 -3.72 -10.12
N SER A 114 -0.35 -4.31 -10.52
CA SER A 114 0.01 -4.54 -11.93
C SER A 114 -1.01 -5.37 -12.73
N TRP A 115 -1.80 -6.21 -12.07
CA TRP A 115 -2.88 -6.99 -12.69
C TRP A 115 -4.23 -6.26 -12.73
N GLU A 116 -4.36 -5.08 -12.11
CA GLU A 116 -5.57 -4.26 -12.09
C GLU A 116 -5.59 -3.19 -13.18
N ALA A 117 -4.46 -2.94 -13.84
CA ALA A 117 -4.38 -2.04 -14.98
C ALA A 117 -5.06 -2.68 -16.20
N VAL A 118 -6.32 -2.30 -16.45
CA VAL A 118 -7.20 -2.84 -17.51
C VAL A 118 -6.76 -2.40 -18.92
N ASP A 119 -5.89 -1.40 -19.07
CA ASP A 119 -5.73 -0.67 -20.34
C ASP A 119 -4.55 -1.06 -21.26
N ASP A 120 -3.70 -2.02 -20.92
CA ASP A 120 -2.74 -2.58 -21.90
C ASP A 120 -3.18 -3.95 -22.38
N ALA A 121 -4.38 -3.97 -22.98
CA ALA A 121 -4.66 -4.83 -24.10
C ALA A 121 -3.77 -4.40 -25.27
N ASN A 122 -2.47 -4.72 -25.22
CA ASN A 122 -1.65 -5.06 -26.39
C ASN A 122 -0.18 -5.36 -26.03
N VAL A 123 0.22 -6.59 -26.38
CA VAL A 123 1.35 -6.85 -27.30
C VAL A 123 2.75 -6.94 -26.67
N PHE A 124 3.23 -8.19 -26.57
CA PHE A 124 4.60 -8.66 -26.29
C PHE A 124 5.07 -8.71 -24.83
N ALA A 125 4.64 -9.74 -24.10
CA ALA A 125 5.53 -10.37 -23.13
C ALA A 125 5.41 -11.89 -23.27
N PHE A 126 6.32 -12.48 -24.05
CA PHE A 126 6.63 -13.89 -23.91
C PHE A 126 7.25 -14.08 -22.51
N SER A 127 6.44 -14.45 -21.53
CA SER A 127 6.93 -15.11 -20.31
C SER A 127 6.50 -16.57 -20.37
N GLN A 128 7.34 -17.39 -21.01
CA GLN A 128 7.38 -18.82 -20.72
C GLN A 128 7.83 -19.01 -19.26
N GLY A 129 6.89 -18.91 -18.33
CA GLY A 129 6.99 -19.51 -17.00
C GLY A 129 6.06 -20.71 -16.97
N GLY A 130 6.53 -21.88 -16.50
CA GLY A 130 5.65 -23.04 -16.32
C GLY A 130 4.47 -22.72 -15.39
N GLU A 131 3.39 -23.49 -15.47
CA GLU A 131 2.15 -23.30 -14.69
C GLU A 131 2.44 -22.86 -13.24
N ALA A 132 3.30 -23.60 -12.53
CA ALA A 132 3.74 -23.33 -11.16
C ALA A 132 4.20 -21.88 -10.86
N SER A 133 4.82 -21.19 -11.82
CA SER A 133 5.22 -19.79 -11.66
C SER A 133 4.02 -18.84 -11.66
N ALA A 134 2.96 -19.18 -12.39
CA ALA A 134 1.74 -18.40 -12.46
C ALA A 134 0.89 -18.59 -11.18
N GLU A 135 0.80 -19.80 -10.61
CA GLU A 135 0.04 -19.99 -9.36
C GLU A 135 0.69 -19.31 -8.15
N ALA A 136 2.01 -19.35 -8.02
CA ALA A 136 2.71 -18.63 -6.94
C ALA A 136 2.42 -17.12 -6.97
N ALA A 137 2.49 -16.52 -8.17
CA ALA A 137 2.23 -15.10 -8.38
C ALA A 137 0.76 -14.74 -8.16
N LYS A 138 -0.19 -15.60 -8.59
CA LYS A 138 -1.63 -15.44 -8.30
C LYS A 138 -1.92 -15.52 -6.80
N ALA A 139 -1.34 -16.49 -6.09
CA ALA A 139 -1.50 -16.63 -4.65
C ALA A 139 -0.98 -15.40 -3.92
N PHE A 140 0.21 -14.91 -4.28
CA PHE A 140 0.77 -13.68 -3.74
C PHE A 140 -0.12 -12.46 -4.02
N GLY A 141 -0.60 -12.28 -5.26
CA GLY A 141 -1.54 -11.21 -5.63
C GLY A 141 -2.88 -11.30 -4.89
N ALA A 142 -3.40 -12.51 -4.68
CA ALA A 142 -4.58 -12.75 -3.87
C ALA A 142 -4.36 -12.32 -2.41
N GLY A 143 -3.18 -12.60 -1.85
CA GLY A 143 -2.81 -12.14 -0.51
C GLY A 143 -2.77 -10.61 -0.39
N LEU A 144 -2.21 -9.92 -1.38
CA LEU A 144 -2.21 -8.45 -1.46
C LEU A 144 -3.64 -7.91 -1.51
N TRP A 145 -4.47 -8.42 -2.41
CA TRP A 145 -5.88 -8.02 -2.53
C TRP A 145 -6.63 -8.24 -1.21
N THR A 146 -6.51 -9.43 -0.62
CA THR A 146 -7.19 -9.75 0.64
C THR A 146 -6.78 -8.80 1.77
N ALA A 147 -5.49 -8.49 1.91
CA ALA A 147 -5.05 -7.54 2.93
C ALA A 147 -5.59 -6.13 2.68
N ARG A 148 -5.61 -5.66 1.42
CA ARG A 148 -6.13 -4.33 1.07
C ARG A 148 -7.60 -4.21 1.42
N GLU A 149 -8.41 -5.14 0.94
CA GLU A 149 -9.86 -5.15 1.16
C GLU A 149 -10.22 -5.33 2.65
N SER A 150 -9.41 -6.10 3.39
CA SER A 150 -9.59 -6.25 4.84
C SER A 150 -9.37 -4.93 5.58
N LEU A 151 -8.34 -4.16 5.20
CA LEU A 151 -8.08 -2.84 5.80
C LEU A 151 -9.14 -1.80 5.39
N LEU A 152 -9.73 -1.96 4.20
CA LEU A 152 -10.83 -1.12 3.70
C LEU A 152 -12.20 -1.50 4.27
N GLU A 153 -12.29 -2.52 5.13
CA GLU A 153 -13.54 -3.00 5.77
C GLU A 153 -14.57 -3.56 4.79
N THR A 154 -14.11 -4.07 3.64
CA THR A 154 -14.98 -4.80 2.71
C THR A 154 -15.40 -6.11 3.36
N ARG A 155 -16.68 -6.23 3.75
CA ARG A 155 -17.20 -7.38 4.51
C ARG A 155 -17.20 -8.69 3.72
N ASP A 156 -17.40 -8.60 2.41
CA ASP A 156 -17.47 -9.74 1.49
C ASP A 156 -16.31 -9.66 0.49
N ILE A 157 -15.09 -9.95 0.95
CA ILE A 157 -13.89 -9.92 0.11
C ILE A 157 -14.02 -11.02 -0.95
N THR A 158 -14.36 -10.60 -2.16
CA THR A 158 -14.39 -11.48 -3.34
C THR A 158 -13.08 -11.32 -4.10
N LEU A 159 -12.41 -12.43 -4.39
CA LEU A 159 -11.20 -12.40 -5.21
C LEU A 159 -11.57 -12.15 -6.68
N PRO A 160 -10.84 -11.26 -7.38
CA PRO A 160 -10.94 -11.13 -8.83
C PRO A 160 -10.65 -12.47 -9.53
N THR A 161 -11.34 -12.75 -10.65
CA THR A 161 -11.17 -13.99 -11.43
C THR A 161 -9.71 -14.37 -11.70
N PRO A 162 -8.80 -13.45 -12.06
CA PRO A 162 -7.40 -13.79 -12.32
C PRO A 162 -6.63 -14.30 -11.08
N LEU A 163 -7.13 -14.00 -9.88
CA LEU A 163 -6.54 -14.35 -8.58
C LEU A 163 -7.22 -15.55 -7.91
N LEU A 164 -8.17 -16.20 -8.59
CA LEU A 164 -8.79 -17.41 -8.06
C LEU A 164 -7.79 -18.57 -8.04
N PRO A 165 -7.88 -19.46 -7.03
CA PRO A 165 -7.10 -20.69 -7.01
C PRO A 165 -7.46 -21.61 -8.19
N PRO A 166 -6.57 -22.56 -8.55
CA PRO A 166 -6.79 -23.46 -9.69
C PRO A 166 -8.09 -24.26 -9.59
N THR A 167 -8.47 -24.60 -8.36
CA THR A 167 -9.70 -25.30 -7.99
C THR A 167 -10.64 -24.30 -7.30
N PRO A 168 -11.81 -23.97 -7.89
CA PRO A 168 -12.70 -22.91 -7.38
C PRO A 168 -13.24 -23.12 -5.96
N GLU A 169 -13.19 -24.34 -5.45
CA GLU A 169 -13.67 -24.70 -4.11
C GLU A 169 -12.58 -24.56 -3.02
N ASP A 170 -11.33 -24.33 -3.42
CA ASP A 170 -10.21 -24.26 -2.49
C ASP A 170 -9.94 -22.82 -2.02
N SER A 171 -9.51 -22.70 -0.77
CA SER A 171 -8.87 -21.48 -0.27
C SER A 171 -7.39 -21.56 -0.59
N TRP A 172 -6.74 -20.44 -0.98
CA TRP A 172 -5.29 -20.39 -1.17
C TRP A 172 -4.52 -20.96 0.03
N LEU A 173 -5.03 -20.76 1.25
CA LEU A 173 -4.49 -21.29 2.50
C LEU A 173 -4.49 -22.83 2.60
N LYS A 174 -5.28 -23.52 1.78
CA LYS A 174 -5.35 -25.00 1.71
C LYS A 174 -4.49 -25.60 0.60
N THR A 175 -3.90 -24.76 -0.25
CA THR A 175 -3.06 -25.18 -1.37
C THR A 175 -1.58 -25.17 -0.98
N GLU A 176 -0.72 -25.76 -1.82
CA GLU A 176 0.73 -25.66 -1.65
C GLU A 176 1.27 -24.22 -1.77
N TRP A 177 0.45 -23.30 -2.30
CA TRP A 177 0.78 -21.88 -2.50
C TRP A 177 0.43 -21.00 -1.29
N ALA A 178 -0.09 -21.58 -0.20
CA ALA A 178 -0.43 -20.84 1.02
C ALA A 178 0.70 -19.90 1.53
N PRO A 179 2.00 -20.30 1.52
CA PRO A 179 3.07 -19.39 1.92
C PRO A 179 3.19 -18.13 1.05
N TYR A 180 2.90 -18.23 -0.24
CA TYR A 180 2.91 -17.07 -1.15
C TYR A 180 1.74 -16.13 -0.87
N PHE A 181 0.56 -16.70 -0.58
CA PHE A 181 -0.61 -15.94 -0.17
C PHE A 181 -0.38 -15.16 1.14
N ASP A 182 0.13 -15.83 2.18
CA ASP A 182 0.45 -15.17 3.44
C ASP A 182 1.58 -14.14 3.28
N LEU A 183 2.56 -14.41 2.42
CA LEU A 183 3.60 -13.43 2.07
C LEU A 183 2.98 -12.18 1.44
N GLY A 184 2.03 -12.33 0.52
CA GLY A 184 1.29 -11.21 -0.08
C GLY A 184 0.59 -10.38 1.00
N ARG A 185 -0.16 -11.03 1.90
CA ARG A 185 -0.84 -10.35 3.01
C ARG A 185 0.14 -9.55 3.86
N TRP A 186 1.22 -10.19 4.32
CA TRP A 186 2.22 -9.55 5.16
C TRP A 186 2.93 -8.40 4.44
N THR A 187 3.24 -8.54 3.15
CA THR A 187 3.94 -7.51 2.37
C THR A 187 3.12 -6.23 2.32
N LEU A 188 1.81 -6.29 2.06
CA LEU A 188 0.95 -5.10 2.08
C LEU A 188 0.84 -4.50 3.48
N LEU A 189 0.65 -5.33 4.51
CA LEU A 189 0.57 -4.85 5.89
C LEU A 189 1.86 -4.14 6.32
N LEU A 190 3.01 -4.71 6.01
CA LEU A 190 4.30 -4.09 6.31
C LEU A 190 4.50 -2.79 5.51
N TRP A 191 4.07 -2.74 4.26
CA TRP A 191 4.09 -1.53 3.45
C TRP A 191 3.24 -0.44 4.08
N THR A 192 1.99 -0.74 4.47
CA THR A 192 1.11 0.20 5.16
C THR A 192 1.73 0.69 6.47
N ALA A 193 2.35 -0.21 7.25
CA ALA A 193 3.02 0.18 8.49
C ALA A 193 4.27 1.06 8.26
N SER A 194 4.88 0.98 7.09
CA SER A 194 6.06 1.77 6.70
C SER A 194 5.66 3.12 6.10
N GLU A 195 4.59 3.17 5.31
CA GLU A 195 4.06 4.41 4.72
C GLU A 195 3.45 5.33 5.79
N PHE A 196 2.79 4.72 6.78
CA PHE A 196 2.19 5.37 7.94
C PHE A 196 2.91 4.95 9.23
N PRO A 197 4.15 5.44 9.44
CA PRO A 197 4.93 5.14 10.63
C PRO A 197 4.42 6.02 11.77
N ASP A 198 3.27 5.66 12.32
CA ASP A 198 2.85 6.16 13.63
C ASP A 198 3.88 5.73 14.69
N GLU A 199 3.70 6.17 15.95
CA GLU A 199 4.51 5.73 17.10
C GLU A 199 4.28 4.24 17.43
N ARG A 200 4.64 3.36 16.50
CA ARG A 200 4.56 1.92 16.65
C ARG A 200 5.66 1.47 17.62
N ALA A 201 5.26 0.73 18.64
CA ALA A 201 6.17 0.19 19.64
C ALA A 201 7.27 -0.67 19.00
N LYS A 202 8.45 -0.70 19.61
CA LYS A 202 9.57 -1.55 19.17
C LYS A 202 9.16 -3.02 18.98
N SER A 203 8.29 -3.53 19.86
CA SER A 203 7.76 -4.89 19.81
C SER A 203 7.02 -5.21 18.50
N PHE A 204 6.35 -4.23 17.88
CA PHE A 204 5.73 -4.41 16.57
C PHE A 204 6.77 -4.76 15.51
N TRP A 205 7.88 -4.01 15.47
CA TRP A 205 8.96 -4.23 14.51
C TRP A 205 9.75 -5.52 14.79
N ASP A 206 9.92 -5.88 16.07
CA ASP A 206 10.48 -7.18 16.46
C ASP A 206 9.60 -8.33 15.94
N GLN A 207 8.27 -8.19 16.01
CA GLN A 207 7.34 -9.16 15.43
C GLN A 207 7.47 -9.24 13.91
N GLN A 208 7.63 -8.11 13.21
CA GLN A 208 7.81 -8.11 11.75
C GLN A 208 9.10 -8.82 11.33
N ARG A 209 10.19 -8.66 12.11
CA ARG A 209 11.43 -9.43 11.91
C ARG A 209 11.21 -10.93 12.13
N ALA A 210 10.45 -11.32 13.14
CA ALA A 210 10.14 -12.73 13.37
C ALA A 210 9.32 -13.34 12.21
N ILE A 211 8.33 -12.61 11.68
CA ILE A 211 7.57 -13.04 10.49
C ILE A 211 8.49 -13.14 9.26
N PHE A 212 9.39 -12.18 9.08
CA PHE A 212 10.39 -12.20 8.02
C PHE A 212 11.28 -13.45 8.10
N ASP A 213 11.77 -13.79 9.29
CA ASP A 213 12.59 -14.99 9.50
C ASP A 213 11.81 -16.28 9.22
N ASP A 214 10.54 -16.36 9.63
CA ASP A 214 9.65 -17.48 9.33
C ASP A 214 9.45 -17.66 7.81
N PHE A 215 9.23 -16.58 7.06
CA PHE A 215 9.16 -16.64 5.59
C PHE A 215 10.49 -17.06 4.98
N ASN A 216 11.61 -16.50 5.45
CA ASN A 216 12.93 -16.87 4.93
C ASN A 216 13.22 -18.37 5.12
N ALA A 217 12.89 -18.93 6.28
CA ALA A 217 13.02 -20.36 6.54
C ALA A 217 12.06 -21.19 5.67
N THR A 218 10.82 -20.75 5.53
CA THR A 218 9.80 -21.41 4.70
C THR A 218 10.24 -21.51 3.24
N PHE A 219 10.73 -20.42 2.65
CA PHE A 219 11.18 -20.42 1.26
C PHE A 219 12.58 -21.03 1.08
N GLU A 220 13.44 -21.06 2.10
CA GLU A 220 14.69 -21.85 2.07
C GLU A 220 14.40 -23.34 1.90
N ALA A 221 13.45 -23.88 2.67
CA ALA A 221 13.07 -25.29 2.59
C ALA A 221 12.51 -25.70 1.21
N ARG A 222 12.03 -24.74 0.41
CA ARG A 222 11.43 -24.97 -0.91
C ARG A 222 12.42 -24.83 -2.07
N LEU A 223 13.64 -24.35 -1.87
CA LEU A 223 14.56 -24.02 -2.98
C LEU A 223 14.94 -25.19 -3.87
N ALA A 224 14.89 -26.41 -3.34
CA ALA A 224 15.20 -27.62 -4.08
C ALA A 224 14.12 -27.96 -5.13
N THR A 225 12.87 -27.55 -4.90
CA THR A 225 11.70 -27.97 -5.69
C THR A 225 10.94 -26.82 -6.31
N ASP A 226 11.22 -25.58 -5.90
CA ASP A 226 10.44 -24.39 -6.22
C ASP A 226 11.35 -23.25 -6.71
N ASN A 227 11.30 -22.96 -8.00
CA ASN A 227 12.09 -21.87 -8.59
C ASN A 227 11.58 -20.49 -8.17
N GLU A 228 10.30 -20.35 -7.83
CA GLU A 228 9.74 -19.08 -7.34
C GLU A 228 10.23 -18.77 -5.94
N ALA A 229 10.49 -19.79 -5.11
CA ALA A 229 11.07 -19.62 -3.79
C ALA A 229 12.45 -18.92 -3.85
N LYS A 230 13.24 -19.16 -4.90
CA LYS A 230 14.52 -18.46 -5.13
C LYS A 230 14.30 -16.96 -5.36
N LYS A 231 13.30 -16.60 -6.18
CA LYS A 231 12.94 -15.21 -6.46
C LYS A 231 12.45 -14.52 -5.19
N VAL A 232 11.56 -15.14 -4.44
CA VAL A 232 11.05 -14.62 -3.16
C VAL A 232 12.18 -14.36 -2.18
N ARG A 233 13.06 -15.34 -1.95
CA ARG A 233 14.20 -15.17 -1.05
C ARG A 233 15.13 -14.05 -1.48
N HIS A 234 15.36 -13.90 -2.78
CA HIS A 234 16.14 -12.79 -3.29
C HIS A 234 15.48 -11.45 -2.94
N GLN A 235 14.16 -11.29 -3.14
CA GLN A 235 13.45 -10.06 -2.77
C GLN A 235 13.51 -9.81 -1.26
N LEU A 236 13.20 -10.80 -0.43
CA LEU A 236 13.24 -10.69 1.03
C LEU A 236 14.63 -10.23 1.52
N ASN A 237 15.70 -10.89 1.08
CA ASN A 237 17.04 -10.63 1.61
C ASN A 237 17.71 -9.38 1.02
N SER A 238 17.41 -9.02 -0.24
CA SER A 238 18.03 -7.86 -0.89
C SER A 238 17.25 -6.57 -0.72
N ARG A 239 15.92 -6.63 -0.62
CA ARG A 239 15.05 -5.45 -0.56
C ARG A 239 14.42 -5.19 0.79
N VAL A 240 14.08 -6.22 1.56
CA VAL A 240 13.32 -6.04 2.80
C VAL A 240 14.26 -6.00 4.00
N LYS A 241 15.11 -7.04 4.15
CA LYS A 241 16.02 -7.21 5.29
C LYS A 241 16.85 -5.96 5.63
N PRO A 242 17.54 -5.30 4.68
CA PRO A 242 18.47 -4.22 5.00
C PRO A 242 17.80 -2.98 5.61
N HIS A 243 16.48 -2.84 5.42
CA HIS A 243 15.70 -1.72 5.96
C HIS A 243 14.92 -2.16 7.20
N LEU A 244 14.31 -3.35 7.19
CA LEU A 244 13.55 -3.87 8.32
C LEU A 244 14.39 -4.05 9.60
N GLU A 245 15.66 -4.43 9.48
CA GLU A 245 16.57 -4.59 10.63
C GLU A 245 16.87 -3.27 11.35
N LYS A 246 16.69 -2.14 10.67
CA LYS A 246 16.98 -0.80 11.22
C LYS A 246 15.79 -0.21 11.98
N LEU A 247 14.60 -0.82 11.91
CA LEU A 247 13.37 -0.26 12.49
C LEU A 247 13.11 -0.76 13.93
N PRO A 248 12.48 0.04 14.80
CA PRO A 248 12.05 1.42 14.58
C PRO A 248 13.25 2.39 14.51
N ALA A 249 13.14 3.41 13.66
CA ALA A 249 14.14 4.45 13.47
C ALA A 249 13.50 5.85 13.59
N PRO A 250 13.03 6.24 14.79
CA PRO A 250 12.23 7.47 14.97
C PRO A 250 12.99 8.74 14.59
N ASP A 251 14.32 8.69 14.61
CA ASP A 251 15.24 9.75 14.20
C ASP A 251 15.54 9.77 12.69
N LYS A 252 15.07 8.76 11.93
CA LYS A 252 15.39 8.53 10.51
C LYS A 252 14.14 8.13 9.71
N PRO A 253 13.22 9.07 9.45
CA PRO A 253 11.99 8.81 8.71
C PRO A 253 12.24 8.18 7.34
N GLU A 254 13.37 8.49 6.70
CA GLU A 254 13.79 7.91 5.42
C GLU A 254 13.93 6.38 5.45
N SER A 255 14.21 5.78 6.62
CA SER A 255 14.33 4.32 6.74
C SER A 255 13.00 3.61 6.53
N TYR A 256 11.89 4.25 6.88
CA TYR A 256 10.54 3.73 6.63
C TYR A 256 10.17 3.88 5.14
N ASP A 257 10.52 5.02 4.54
CA ASP A 257 10.24 5.30 3.12
C ASP A 257 11.02 4.35 2.21
N GLU A 258 12.28 4.08 2.53
CA GLU A 258 13.09 3.10 1.80
C GLU A 258 12.49 1.69 1.89
N LEU A 259 11.96 1.30 3.06
CA LEU A 259 11.29 0.01 3.22
C LEU A 259 9.98 -0.03 2.40
N ALA A 260 9.15 1.01 2.47
CA ALA A 260 7.91 1.10 1.70
C ALA A 260 8.18 0.99 0.19
N VAL A 261 9.12 1.77 -0.36
CA VAL A 261 9.51 1.72 -1.78
C VAL A 261 10.02 0.34 -2.20
N ASN A 262 10.75 -0.34 -1.32
CA ASN A 262 11.25 -1.68 -1.63
C ASN A 262 10.17 -2.76 -1.55
N LEU A 263 9.19 -2.61 -0.68
CA LEU A 263 8.02 -3.48 -0.60
C LEU A 263 7.13 -3.30 -1.82
N GLU A 264 6.89 -2.07 -2.29
CA GLU A 264 6.16 -1.79 -3.53
C GLU A 264 6.82 -2.47 -4.74
N LYS A 265 8.15 -2.34 -4.89
CA LYS A 265 8.91 -3.05 -5.93
C LYS A 265 8.80 -4.57 -5.82
N MET A 266 8.73 -5.10 -4.60
CA MET A 266 8.53 -6.53 -4.37
C MET A 266 7.11 -6.96 -4.74
N MET A 267 6.09 -6.15 -4.43
CA MET A 267 4.70 -6.39 -4.85
C MET A 267 4.62 -6.49 -6.37
N ASP A 268 5.15 -5.49 -7.07
CA ASP A 268 5.17 -5.46 -8.54
C ASP A 268 5.91 -6.65 -9.13
N PHE A 269 7.06 -7.02 -8.56
CA PHE A 269 7.89 -8.08 -9.13
C PHE A 269 7.29 -9.48 -8.93
N LEU A 270 6.72 -9.77 -7.75
CA LEU A 270 6.23 -11.12 -7.40
C LEU A 270 4.81 -11.38 -7.87
N SER A 271 4.06 -10.36 -8.26
CA SER A 271 2.68 -10.52 -8.72
C SER A 271 2.52 -10.56 -10.24
N ILE A 272 3.61 -10.67 -11.00
CA ILE A 272 3.54 -10.75 -12.46
C ILE A 272 3.15 -12.18 -12.84
N PHE A 273 1.88 -12.35 -13.21
CA PHE A 273 1.34 -13.54 -13.88
C PHE A 273 0.64 -13.08 -15.17
N ARG A 274 1.38 -12.99 -16.27
CA ARG A 274 0.84 -12.71 -17.60
C ARG A 274 1.36 -13.74 -18.60
#